data_AF-A0A2T6DTB2-F1
#
_entry.id   AF-A0A2T6DTB2-F1
#
_cell.length_a   1.000
_cell.length_b   1.000
_cell.length_c   1.000
_cell.angle_alpha   90.00
_cell.angle_beta   90.00
_cell.angle_gamma   90.00
#
_symmetry.space_group_name_H-M   'P 1'
#
loop_
_entity.id
_entity.type
_entity.pdbx_description
1 polymer ?
#
loop_
_entity_poly.entity_id
_entity_poly.type
_entity_poly.pdbx_seq_one_letter_code
_entity_poly.pdbx_strand_id
1 'polypeptide(L)'
;MILPGGFRRIASIVLIAASACDCFGETLVTRDGKQISGTIGGVYGPLVLVTGKGTSRLVPVEQLDDTSLGRVAASRNQGAPSATDWAASNSPVAQALRGKLTQLNNGKLVDYTMPGPEPEFYLVYFSAHWCGPCRRFTPGLIEEYKKLKEGPAAARFEMIFVSNDNDADEQRAYITSQSMPWPAVKYTALGRVRLLEKWAGPGIPCLVVVNREGDVLFHSYSGDTYLGPQAALDAFKSLLPLLDPNSAMTRRAWYRSARHDWLQVHRGGDVAPSAYFVSLDRQKYPVARKVDLTVTVEVDAEGHVVDVVPSDDGLSEFSSHLRRDARDWLFLPAVHGGQPVAGRATILLQL
;
A
#
# COMPACT_ATOMS: atom_id res chain seq x y z
N MET A 1 44.82 -20.41 -59.29
CA MET A 1 44.62 -19.08 -58.69
C MET A 1 43.88 -19.29 -57.37
N ILE A 2 44.64 -19.21 -56.27
CA ILE A 2 44.25 -18.77 -54.91
C ILE A 2 42.95 -19.37 -54.29
N LEU A 3 43.18 -20.42 -53.48
CA LEU A 3 42.68 -20.78 -52.11
C LEU A 3 41.83 -19.75 -51.32
N PRO A 4 41.32 -20.05 -50.09
CA PRO A 4 40.96 -21.32 -49.40
C PRO A 4 39.53 -21.21 -48.77
N GLY A 5 38.91 -22.20 -48.11
CA GLY A 5 39.36 -22.85 -46.88
C GLY A 5 38.14 -23.37 -46.11
N GLY A 6 38.22 -24.62 -45.67
CA GLY A 6 37.14 -25.27 -44.93
C GLY A 6 37.03 -24.79 -43.50
N PHE A 7 35.86 -25.02 -42.90
CA PHE A 7 35.71 -25.05 -41.45
C PHE A 7 34.89 -26.26 -41.00
N ARG A 8 35.45 -26.92 -39.98
CA ARG A 8 35.03 -28.14 -39.31
C ARG A 8 33.61 -27.99 -38.73
N ARG A 9 32.77 -29.01 -38.91
CA ARG A 9 31.51 -29.17 -38.17
C ARG A 9 31.84 -29.56 -36.72
N ILE A 10 31.69 -28.60 -35.80
CA ILE A 10 31.60 -28.88 -34.36
C ILE A 10 30.12 -29.14 -34.07
N ALA A 11 29.81 -30.35 -33.61
CA ALA A 11 28.49 -30.70 -33.11
C ALA A 11 28.30 -30.04 -31.73
N SER A 12 27.72 -28.85 -31.70
CA SER A 12 27.22 -28.25 -30.47
C SER A 12 25.88 -28.90 -30.13
N ILE A 13 25.91 -29.86 -29.22
CA ILE A 13 24.73 -30.34 -28.50
C ILE A 13 24.23 -29.15 -27.67
N VAL A 14 23.25 -28.42 -28.21
CA VAL A 14 22.45 -27.49 -27.43
C VAL A 14 21.43 -28.34 -26.69
N LEU A 15 21.73 -28.66 -25.43
CA LEU A 15 20.72 -29.09 -24.46
C LEU A 15 19.75 -27.92 -24.29
N ILE A 16 18.67 -27.91 -25.06
CA ILE A 16 17.49 -27.10 -24.75
C ILE A 16 16.87 -27.75 -23.52
N ALA A 17 17.32 -27.33 -22.34
CA ALA A 17 16.53 -27.48 -21.13
C ALA A 17 15.33 -26.55 -21.30
N ALA A 18 14.28 -27.06 -21.93
CA ALA A 18 12.94 -26.50 -21.79
C ALA A 18 12.51 -26.77 -20.36
N SER A 19 13.01 -25.95 -19.43
CA SER A 19 12.35 -25.77 -18.15
C SER A 19 11.09 -24.96 -18.46
N ALA A 20 10.02 -25.66 -18.83
CA ALA A 20 8.68 -25.19 -18.53
C ALA A 20 8.62 -25.09 -17.01
N CYS A 21 9.11 -23.97 -16.48
CA CYS A 21 8.83 -23.59 -15.11
C CYS A 21 7.32 -23.31 -15.12
N ASP A 22 6.55 -24.28 -14.63
CA ASP A 22 5.18 -24.06 -14.19
C ASP A 22 5.22 -22.99 -13.11
N CYS A 23 5.27 -21.71 -13.51
CA CYS A 23 5.08 -20.57 -12.64
C CYS A 23 3.58 -20.45 -12.31
N PHE A 24 3.02 -21.48 -11.68
CA PHE A 24 1.80 -21.29 -10.90
C PHE A 24 2.18 -20.40 -9.72
N GLY A 25 1.63 -19.17 -9.73
CA GLY A 25 1.87 -18.16 -8.69
C GLY A 25 1.80 -18.76 -7.28
N GLU A 26 2.84 -18.50 -6.50
CA GLU A 26 3.04 -19.09 -5.20
C GLU A 26 1.86 -18.79 -4.25
N THR A 27 1.14 -19.84 -3.84
CA THR A 27 -0.06 -19.71 -3.00
C THR A 27 0.29 -19.20 -1.59
N LEU A 28 -0.44 -18.19 -1.11
CA LEU A 28 -0.44 -17.78 0.30
C LEU A 28 -1.46 -18.62 1.07
N VAL A 29 -1.24 -18.82 2.36
CA VAL A 29 -2.10 -19.61 3.23
C VAL A 29 -2.46 -18.79 4.46
N THR A 30 -3.73 -18.83 4.83
CA THR A 30 -4.23 -18.19 6.04
C THR A 30 -4.11 -19.10 7.26
N ARG A 31 -4.25 -18.54 8.46
CA ARG A 31 -4.17 -19.27 9.73
C ARG A 31 -5.23 -20.37 9.88
N ASP A 32 -6.37 -20.23 9.22
CA ASP A 32 -7.43 -21.25 9.14
C ASP A 32 -7.22 -22.24 7.99
N GLY A 33 -6.06 -22.20 7.32
CA GLY A 33 -5.66 -23.14 6.27
C GLY A 33 -6.22 -22.84 4.88
N LYS A 34 -6.91 -21.71 4.69
CA LYS A 34 -7.46 -21.32 3.38
C LYS A 34 -6.33 -20.89 2.45
N GLN A 35 -6.36 -21.44 1.24
CA GLN A 35 -5.39 -21.13 0.20
C GLN A 35 -5.79 -19.89 -0.62
N ILE A 36 -4.80 -19.06 -0.88
CA ILE A 36 -4.90 -17.80 -1.60
C ILE A 36 -3.92 -17.85 -2.76
N SER A 37 -4.37 -18.38 -3.90
CA SER A 37 -3.57 -18.42 -5.14
C SER A 37 -3.38 -17.02 -5.74
N GLY A 38 -2.19 -16.77 -6.27
CA GLY A 38 -1.81 -15.53 -6.94
C GLY A 38 -0.34 -15.18 -6.71
N THR A 39 0.04 -13.99 -7.12
CA THR A 39 1.36 -13.37 -6.90
C THR A 39 1.21 -12.16 -6.00
N ILE A 40 2.24 -11.82 -5.23
CA ILE A 40 2.25 -10.60 -4.42
C ILE A 40 2.41 -9.40 -5.37
N GLY A 41 1.36 -8.59 -5.52
CA GLY A 41 1.37 -7.36 -6.32
C GLY A 41 1.78 -6.12 -5.52
N GLY A 42 1.93 -6.23 -4.20
CA GLY A 42 2.37 -5.13 -3.34
C GLY A 42 1.99 -5.32 -1.88
N VAL A 43 2.61 -4.54 -1.00
CA VAL A 43 2.32 -4.52 0.44
C VAL A 43 2.01 -3.09 0.85
N TYR A 44 0.80 -2.86 1.33
CA TYR A 44 0.24 -1.54 1.63
C TYR A 44 -0.21 -1.50 3.09
N GLY A 45 0.67 -0.99 3.96
CA GLY A 45 0.43 -1.02 5.41
C GLY A 45 0.31 -2.47 5.91
N PRO A 46 -0.81 -2.87 6.53
CA PRO A 46 -1.06 -4.23 7.01
C PRO A 46 -1.73 -5.12 5.95
N LEU A 47 -1.83 -4.69 4.69
CA LEU A 47 -2.51 -5.43 3.63
C LEU A 47 -1.51 -5.87 2.55
N VAL A 48 -1.60 -7.13 2.12
CA VAL A 48 -0.92 -7.62 0.92
C VAL A 48 -1.89 -7.67 -0.23
N LEU A 49 -1.51 -7.07 -1.36
CA LEU A 49 -2.22 -7.22 -2.62
C LEU A 49 -1.79 -8.53 -3.27
N VAL A 50 -2.76 -9.41 -3.52
CA VAL A 50 -2.54 -10.66 -4.24
C VAL A 50 -3.24 -10.58 -5.59
N THR A 51 -2.47 -10.75 -6.66
CA THR A 51 -2.90 -10.63 -8.05
C THR A 51 -2.94 -12.01 -8.71
N GLY A 52 -3.97 -12.29 -9.49
CA GLY A 52 -4.21 -13.59 -10.12
C GLY A 52 -4.72 -13.45 -11.56
N LYS A 53 -5.36 -14.50 -12.09
CA LYS A 53 -5.94 -14.54 -13.45
C LYS A 53 -7.09 -13.51 -13.63
N GLY A 54 -6.75 -12.23 -13.73
CA GLY A 54 -7.69 -11.12 -13.91
C GLY A 54 -8.36 -10.62 -12.63
N THR A 55 -7.96 -11.10 -11.45
CA THR A 55 -8.51 -10.67 -10.17
C THR A 55 -7.43 -10.23 -9.22
N SER A 56 -7.70 -9.20 -8.43
CA SER A 56 -6.84 -8.75 -7.35
C SER A 56 -7.63 -8.73 -6.04
N ARG A 57 -6.95 -8.99 -4.93
CA ARG A 57 -7.54 -8.92 -3.59
C ARG A 57 -6.53 -8.41 -2.58
N LEU A 58 -7.00 -7.61 -1.63
CA LEU A 58 -6.22 -7.24 -0.46
C LEU A 58 -6.47 -8.26 0.65
N VAL A 59 -5.39 -8.76 1.25
CA VAL A 59 -5.43 -9.75 2.33
C VAL A 59 -4.72 -9.14 3.55
N PRO A 60 -5.37 -9.05 4.72
CA PRO A 60 -4.69 -8.62 5.92
C PRO A 60 -3.58 -9.60 6.32
N VAL A 61 -2.39 -9.08 6.61
CA VAL A 61 -1.22 -9.92 6.94
C VAL A 61 -1.41 -10.73 8.23
N GLU A 62 -2.27 -10.26 9.13
CA GLU A 62 -2.67 -10.97 10.35
C GLU A 62 -3.40 -12.30 10.06
N GLN A 63 -4.07 -12.40 8.91
CA GLN A 63 -4.77 -13.61 8.49
C GLN A 63 -3.81 -14.67 7.97
N LEU A 64 -2.59 -14.31 7.59
CA LEU A 64 -1.61 -15.23 7.02
C LEU A 64 -1.01 -16.14 8.08
N ASP A 65 -0.71 -17.39 7.69
CA ASP A 65 0.15 -18.26 8.50
C ASP A 65 1.60 -17.73 8.54
N ASP A 66 2.43 -18.29 9.41
CA ASP A 66 3.80 -17.77 9.63
C ASP A 66 4.68 -17.88 8.37
N THR A 67 4.50 -18.95 7.58
CA THR A 67 5.26 -19.16 6.34
C THR A 67 4.90 -18.11 5.28
N SER A 68 3.61 -17.87 5.06
CA SER A 68 3.12 -16.87 4.12
C SER A 68 3.44 -15.46 4.60
N LEU A 69 3.31 -15.19 5.90
CA LEU A 69 3.68 -13.90 6.49
C LEU A 69 5.17 -13.59 6.26
N GLY A 70 6.07 -14.57 6.48
CA GLY A 70 7.50 -14.40 6.21
C GLY A 70 7.81 -14.07 4.75
N ARG A 71 7.11 -14.72 3.80
CA ARG A 71 7.22 -14.41 2.37
C ARG A 71 6.76 -12.99 2.04
N VAL A 72 5.62 -12.56 2.59
CA VAL A 72 5.12 -11.19 2.40
C VAL A 72 6.07 -10.17 3.04
N ALA A 73 6.61 -10.45 4.23
CA ALA A 73 7.59 -9.59 4.89
C ALA A 73 8.86 -9.40 4.04
N ALA A 74 9.37 -10.49 3.44
CA ALA A 74 10.51 -10.43 2.53
C ALA A 74 10.20 -9.59 1.28
N SER A 75 9.00 -9.68 0.73
CA SER A 75 8.58 -8.89 -0.44
C SER A 75 8.48 -7.39 -0.15
N ARG A 76 8.12 -7.00 1.09
CA ARG A 76 7.99 -5.59 1.49
C ARG A 76 9.30 -4.81 1.32
N ASN A 77 10.43 -5.49 1.53
CA ASN A 77 11.77 -4.90 1.43
C ASN A 77 12.33 -4.89 0.00
N GLN A 78 11.62 -5.50 -0.96
CA GLN A 78 12.07 -5.65 -2.35
C GLN A 78 11.32 -4.74 -3.34
N GLY A 79 10.32 -3.98 -2.89
CA GLY A 79 9.58 -3.05 -3.75
C GLY A 79 10.53 -2.03 -4.39
N ALA A 80 10.54 -1.95 -5.72
CA ALA A 80 11.37 -0.99 -6.44
C ALA A 80 11.03 0.43 -5.97
N PRO A 81 12.01 1.26 -5.56
CA PRO A 81 11.74 2.61 -5.11
C PRO A 81 11.00 3.39 -6.19
N SER A 82 10.04 4.23 -5.79
CA SER A 82 9.41 5.16 -6.72
C SER A 82 10.46 6.00 -7.41
N ALA A 83 10.34 6.12 -8.73
CA ALA A 83 11.20 7.03 -9.48
C ALA A 83 11.05 8.43 -8.87
N THR A 84 12.19 9.08 -8.60
CA THR A 84 12.23 10.44 -8.06
C THR A 84 11.69 11.48 -9.04
N ASP A 85 11.64 11.12 -10.32
CA ASP A 85 10.98 11.83 -11.40
C ASP A 85 10.03 10.90 -12.15
N TRP A 86 8.74 11.23 -12.15
CA TRP A 86 7.71 10.51 -12.87
C TRP A 86 8.01 10.38 -14.37
N ALA A 87 8.59 11.42 -14.98
CA ALA A 87 8.90 11.41 -16.40
C ALA A 87 9.92 10.30 -16.76
N ALA A 88 10.80 9.93 -15.82
CA ALA A 88 11.79 8.88 -15.98
C ALA A 88 11.32 7.49 -15.48
N SER A 89 10.09 7.36 -14.95
CA SER A 89 9.63 6.10 -14.38
C SER A 89 9.50 4.98 -15.41
N ASN A 90 9.94 3.78 -15.03
CA ASN A 90 9.76 2.56 -15.82
C ASN A 90 8.51 1.77 -15.41
N SER A 91 7.62 2.31 -14.57
CA SER A 91 6.39 1.62 -14.22
C SER A 91 5.48 1.45 -15.46
N PRO A 92 4.71 0.36 -15.54
CA PRO A 92 3.70 0.19 -16.60
C PRO A 92 2.73 1.36 -16.72
N VAL A 93 2.24 1.91 -15.59
CA VAL A 93 1.30 3.04 -15.64
C VAL A 93 1.95 4.31 -16.17
N ALA A 94 3.14 4.68 -15.66
CA ALA A 94 3.83 5.89 -16.11
C ALA A 94 4.17 5.83 -17.60
N GLN A 95 4.70 4.69 -18.08
CA GLN A 95 4.97 4.46 -19.50
C GLN A 95 3.70 4.59 -20.37
N ALA A 96 2.58 4.04 -19.88
CA ALA A 96 1.31 4.10 -20.58
C ALA A 96 0.78 5.54 -20.72
N LEU A 97 0.98 6.40 -19.71
CA LEU A 97 0.45 7.77 -19.68
C LEU A 97 1.42 8.84 -20.21
N ARG A 98 2.73 8.56 -20.27
CA ARG A 98 3.76 9.52 -20.71
C ARG A 98 3.41 10.16 -22.06
N GLY A 99 3.42 11.50 -22.10
CA GLY A 99 3.12 12.31 -23.29
C GLY A 99 1.64 12.38 -23.67
N LYS A 100 0.75 11.70 -22.93
CA LYS A 100 -0.67 11.55 -23.26
C LYS A 100 -1.59 12.32 -22.32
N LEU A 101 -1.05 13.09 -21.38
CA LEU A 101 -1.83 13.83 -20.39
C LEU A 101 -1.98 15.31 -20.78
N THR A 102 -3.10 15.89 -20.36
CA THR A 102 -3.40 17.32 -20.40
C THR A 102 -3.99 17.74 -19.07
N GLN A 103 -3.86 19.01 -18.69
CA GLN A 103 -4.50 19.55 -17.49
C GLN A 103 -5.14 20.90 -17.81
N LEU A 104 -6.22 21.23 -17.11
CA LEU A 104 -6.83 22.54 -17.16
C LEU A 104 -5.90 23.57 -16.51
N ASN A 105 -5.47 24.57 -17.28
CA ASN A 105 -4.70 25.71 -16.81
C ASN A 105 -5.29 26.98 -17.42
N ASN A 106 -5.73 27.92 -16.57
CA ASN A 106 -6.34 29.19 -16.98
C ASN A 106 -7.45 29.03 -18.05
N GLY A 107 -8.33 28.04 -17.86
CA GLY A 107 -9.47 27.77 -18.75
C GLY A 107 -9.12 27.03 -20.05
N LYS A 108 -7.86 26.66 -20.26
CA LYS A 108 -7.40 25.90 -21.45
C LYS A 108 -6.78 24.57 -21.04
N LEU A 109 -6.99 23.56 -21.86
CA LEU A 109 -6.27 22.30 -21.75
C LEU A 109 -4.88 22.46 -22.35
N VAL A 110 -3.86 22.21 -21.54
CA VAL A 110 -2.45 22.26 -21.95
C VAL A 110 -1.79 20.92 -21.71
N ASP A 111 -0.73 20.61 -22.45
CA ASP A 111 0.06 19.40 -22.24
C ASP A 111 0.57 19.34 -20.79
N TYR A 112 0.47 18.16 -20.20
CA TYR A 112 0.80 17.96 -18.79
C TYR A 112 1.76 16.78 -18.61
N THR A 113 2.75 17.00 -17.74
CA THR A 113 3.66 15.98 -17.22
C THR A 113 3.57 16.06 -15.70
N MET A 114 3.35 14.92 -15.03
CA MET A 114 3.31 14.91 -13.57
C MET A 114 4.67 15.37 -13.01
N PRO A 115 4.68 16.34 -12.09
CA PRO A 115 5.90 16.80 -11.46
C PRO A 115 6.34 15.86 -10.33
N GLY A 116 7.65 15.79 -10.09
CA GLY A 116 8.21 15.12 -8.93
C GLY A 116 8.13 13.59 -9.00
N PRO A 117 8.15 12.90 -7.84
CA PRO A 117 8.20 11.44 -7.81
C PRO A 117 6.91 10.82 -8.30
N GLU A 118 7.02 9.61 -8.84
CA GLU A 118 5.84 8.86 -9.22
C GLU A 118 4.95 8.51 -8.00
N PRO A 119 3.63 8.78 -8.06
CA PRO A 119 2.71 8.37 -7.01
C PRO A 119 2.61 6.85 -6.90
N GLU A 120 2.35 6.36 -5.70
CA GLU A 120 2.14 4.94 -5.45
C GLU A 120 0.81 4.43 -6.03
N PHE A 121 -0.20 5.30 -6.10
CA PHE A 121 -1.53 4.97 -6.59
C PHE A 121 -2.01 5.92 -7.68
N TYR A 122 -2.77 5.39 -8.63
CA TYR A 122 -3.53 6.17 -9.59
C TYR A 122 -5.02 5.94 -9.39
N LEU A 123 -5.78 7.03 -9.25
CA LEU A 123 -7.23 7.03 -9.21
C LEU A 123 -7.74 7.34 -10.62
N VAL A 124 -8.13 6.33 -11.38
CA VAL A 124 -8.56 6.47 -12.76
C VAL A 124 -10.07 6.67 -12.80
N TYR A 125 -10.51 7.86 -13.18
CA TYR A 125 -11.91 8.26 -13.21
C TYR A 125 -12.45 8.31 -14.64
N PHE A 126 -13.27 7.32 -15.00
CA PHE A 126 -13.98 7.21 -16.26
C PHE A 126 -15.35 7.88 -16.15
N SER A 127 -15.58 8.89 -16.99
CA SER A 127 -16.79 9.71 -16.93
C SER A 127 -16.96 10.53 -18.22
N ALA A 128 -18.11 11.19 -18.37
CA ALA A 128 -18.45 11.96 -19.58
C ALA A 128 -19.37 13.14 -19.27
N HIS A 129 -19.30 14.16 -20.10
CA HIS A 129 -20.16 15.33 -20.11
C HIS A 129 -21.64 14.97 -20.19
N TRP A 130 -22.01 14.10 -21.13
CA TRP A 130 -23.40 13.73 -21.42
C TRP A 130 -24.03 12.89 -20.28
N CYS A 131 -23.20 12.28 -19.43
CA CYS A 131 -23.63 11.39 -18.36
C CYS A 131 -24.18 12.15 -17.13
N GLY A 132 -25.51 12.07 -16.92
CA GLY A 132 -26.19 12.71 -15.79
C GLY A 132 -25.66 12.33 -14.40
N PRO A 133 -25.55 11.02 -14.06
CA PRO A 133 -24.97 10.59 -12.78
C PRO A 133 -23.53 11.07 -12.58
N CYS A 134 -22.74 11.11 -13.64
CA CYS A 134 -21.36 11.60 -13.61
C CYS A 134 -21.27 13.07 -13.22
N ARG A 135 -22.10 13.94 -13.84
CA ARG A 135 -22.18 15.36 -13.48
C ARG A 135 -22.62 15.60 -12.04
N ARG A 136 -23.38 14.68 -11.43
CA ARG A 136 -23.74 14.76 -10.01
C ARG A 136 -22.62 14.31 -9.07
N PHE A 137 -21.82 13.33 -9.48
CA PHE A 137 -20.75 12.78 -8.65
C PHE A 137 -19.49 13.68 -8.64
N THR A 138 -19.14 14.24 -9.80
CA THR A 138 -17.87 15.00 -9.96
C THR A 138 -17.68 16.14 -8.96
N PRO A 139 -18.67 16.99 -8.64
CA PRO A 139 -18.46 18.05 -7.66
C PRO A 139 -18.01 17.53 -6.28
N GLY A 140 -18.63 16.45 -5.79
CA GLY A 140 -18.23 15.83 -4.52
C GLY A 140 -16.83 15.21 -4.60
N LEU A 141 -16.50 14.57 -5.74
CA LEU A 141 -15.17 14.02 -5.97
C LEU A 141 -14.07 15.10 -5.98
N ILE A 142 -14.36 16.29 -6.53
CA ILE A 142 -13.44 17.43 -6.52
C ILE A 142 -13.14 17.86 -5.08
N GLU A 143 -14.17 18.01 -4.26
CA GLU A 143 -14.00 18.44 -2.87
C GLU A 143 -13.22 17.41 -2.05
N GLU A 144 -13.49 16.12 -2.24
CA GLU A 144 -12.72 15.06 -1.58
C GLU A 144 -11.27 15.00 -2.06
N TYR A 145 -11.02 15.17 -3.36
CA TYR A 145 -9.67 15.23 -3.91
C TYR A 145 -8.85 16.37 -3.29
N LYS A 146 -9.43 17.56 -3.18
CA LYS A 146 -8.74 18.72 -2.57
C LYS A 146 -8.35 18.43 -1.12
N LYS A 147 -9.27 17.91 -0.30
CA LYS A 147 -8.99 17.49 1.08
C LYS A 147 -7.87 16.47 1.16
N LEU A 148 -7.87 15.48 0.26
CA LEU A 148 -6.83 14.45 0.22
C LEU A 148 -5.46 15.02 -0.19
N LYS A 149 -5.42 16.01 -1.09
CA LYS A 149 -4.19 16.71 -1.51
C LYS A 149 -3.65 17.69 -0.45
N GLU A 150 -4.44 18.05 0.56
CA GLU A 150 -3.98 18.82 1.74
C GLU A 150 -3.38 17.92 2.83
N GLY A 151 -3.63 16.61 2.76
CA GLY A 151 -3.21 15.65 3.77
C GLY A 151 -1.79 15.08 3.57
N PRO A 152 -1.30 14.27 4.53
CA PRO A 152 0.04 13.66 4.47
C PRO A 152 0.19 12.64 3.33
N ALA A 153 -0.92 12.16 2.75
CA ALA A 153 -0.94 11.23 1.64
C ALA A 153 -0.92 11.92 0.25
N ALA A 154 -0.85 13.25 0.17
CA ALA A 154 -0.99 14.01 -1.07
C ALA A 154 -0.04 13.56 -2.20
N ALA A 155 1.19 13.18 -1.85
CA ALA A 155 2.21 12.71 -2.78
C ALA A 155 2.08 11.21 -3.16
N ARG A 156 1.22 10.46 -2.47
CA ARG A 156 1.09 9.01 -2.68
C ARG A 156 0.14 8.66 -3.82
N PHE A 157 -0.68 9.61 -4.27
CA PHE A 157 -1.64 9.33 -5.33
C PHE A 157 -1.82 10.50 -6.29
N GLU A 158 -2.28 10.19 -7.50
CA GLU A 158 -2.82 11.17 -8.43
C GLU A 158 -4.10 10.65 -9.09
N MET A 159 -5.05 11.55 -9.37
CA MET A 159 -6.25 11.22 -10.13
C MET A 159 -6.01 11.48 -11.62
N ILE A 160 -6.49 10.58 -12.47
CA ILE A 160 -6.42 10.70 -13.93
C ILE A 160 -7.84 10.60 -14.48
N PHE A 161 -8.30 11.64 -15.17
CA PHE A 161 -9.58 11.59 -15.88
C PHE A 161 -9.44 10.89 -17.24
N VAL A 162 -10.35 9.96 -17.50
CA VAL A 162 -10.50 9.28 -18.79
C VAL A 162 -11.90 9.55 -19.31
N SER A 163 -11.99 10.18 -20.47
CA SER A 163 -13.27 10.60 -21.03
C SER A 163 -13.96 9.47 -21.78
N ASN A 164 -15.27 9.38 -21.61
CA ASN A 164 -16.22 8.62 -22.41
C ASN A 164 -17.09 9.55 -23.29
N ASP A 165 -16.66 10.79 -23.51
CA ASP A 165 -17.32 11.75 -24.40
C ASP A 165 -17.19 11.33 -25.87
N ASN A 166 -18.05 11.89 -26.73
CA ASN A 166 -18.08 11.53 -28.15
C ASN A 166 -16.99 12.25 -28.96
N ASP A 167 -16.49 13.38 -28.46
CA ASP A 167 -15.44 14.17 -29.08
C ASP A 167 -14.60 14.98 -28.07
N ALA A 168 -13.54 15.60 -28.58
CA ALA A 168 -12.60 16.39 -27.78
C ALA A 168 -13.21 17.70 -27.26
N ASP A 169 -14.25 18.23 -27.90
CA ASP A 169 -14.90 19.46 -27.50
C ASP A 169 -15.83 19.21 -26.30
N GLU A 170 -16.56 18.09 -26.30
CA GLU A 170 -17.33 17.61 -25.15
C GLU A 170 -16.43 17.31 -23.95
N GLN A 171 -15.29 16.61 -24.15
CA GLN A 171 -14.30 16.38 -23.11
C GLN A 171 -13.83 17.71 -22.50
N ARG A 172 -13.43 18.67 -23.35
CA ARG A 172 -12.95 19.98 -22.90
C ARG A 172 -14.04 20.75 -22.16
N ALA A 173 -15.26 20.76 -22.68
CA ALA A 173 -16.39 21.43 -22.04
C ALA A 173 -16.66 20.87 -20.64
N TYR A 174 -16.55 19.55 -20.46
CA TYR A 174 -16.77 18.94 -19.17
C TYR A 174 -15.67 19.26 -18.16
N ILE A 175 -14.40 19.10 -18.56
CA ILE A 175 -13.26 19.43 -17.70
C ILE A 175 -13.32 20.90 -17.25
N THR A 176 -13.60 21.82 -18.18
CA THR A 176 -13.68 23.26 -17.88
C THR A 176 -14.91 23.60 -17.04
N SER A 177 -16.10 23.09 -17.37
CA SER A 177 -17.33 23.40 -16.62
C SER A 177 -17.31 22.87 -15.18
N GLN A 178 -16.65 21.73 -14.95
CA GLN A 178 -16.46 21.18 -13.60
C GLN A 178 -15.23 21.77 -12.90
N SER A 179 -14.35 22.48 -13.61
CA SER A 179 -13.05 22.94 -13.10
C SER A 179 -12.23 21.80 -12.48
N MET A 180 -12.10 20.68 -13.21
CA MET A 180 -11.39 19.51 -12.69
C MET A 180 -9.92 19.85 -12.40
N PRO A 181 -9.42 19.61 -11.17
CA PRO A 181 -8.06 19.97 -10.78
C PRO A 181 -7.01 18.93 -11.17
N TRP A 182 -7.43 17.74 -11.58
CA TRP A 182 -6.55 16.63 -11.96
C TRP A 182 -6.28 16.61 -13.46
N PRO A 183 -5.17 15.96 -13.90
CA PRO A 183 -4.92 15.74 -15.31
C PRO A 183 -5.94 14.78 -15.95
N ALA A 184 -6.05 14.90 -17.26
CA ALA A 184 -6.89 14.08 -18.13
C ALA A 184 -6.05 13.44 -19.23
N VAL A 185 -6.47 12.26 -19.69
CA VAL A 185 -5.93 11.67 -20.92
C VAL A 185 -6.43 12.48 -22.11
N LYS A 186 -5.51 12.91 -22.97
CA LYS A 186 -5.83 13.60 -24.22
C LYS A 186 -6.84 12.78 -25.02
N TYR A 187 -7.91 13.42 -25.53
CA TYR A 187 -8.94 12.72 -26.33
C TYR A 187 -8.35 11.88 -27.47
N THR A 188 -7.33 12.41 -28.16
CA THR A 188 -6.63 11.74 -29.28
C THR A 188 -5.82 10.50 -28.87
N ALA A 189 -5.61 10.30 -27.57
CA ALA A 189 -4.94 9.13 -27.00
C ALA A 189 -5.91 8.07 -26.47
N LEU A 190 -7.22 8.36 -26.40
CA LEU A 190 -8.23 7.37 -26.01
C LEU A 190 -8.26 6.21 -27.02
N GLY A 191 -8.47 4.98 -26.52
CA GLY A 191 -8.38 3.76 -27.34
C GLY A 191 -6.96 3.38 -27.79
N ARG A 192 -5.94 4.11 -27.34
CA ARG A 192 -4.50 3.84 -27.64
C ARG A 192 -3.70 3.53 -26.39
N VAL A 193 -4.36 3.46 -25.23
CA VAL A 193 -3.75 3.13 -23.94
C VAL A 193 -4.42 1.87 -23.42
N ARG A 194 -3.97 0.72 -23.94
CA ARG A 194 -4.52 -0.62 -23.65
C ARG A 194 -4.67 -0.92 -22.16
N LEU A 195 -3.83 -0.31 -21.32
CA LEU A 195 -3.89 -0.50 -19.88
C LEU A 195 -5.15 0.14 -19.27
N LEU A 196 -5.53 1.35 -19.71
CA LEU A 196 -6.74 2.02 -19.26
C LEU A 196 -8.00 1.26 -19.69
N GLU A 197 -7.99 0.71 -20.91
CA GLU A 197 -9.11 -0.08 -21.45
C GLU A 197 -9.42 -1.31 -20.57
N LYS A 198 -8.40 -1.93 -19.96
CA LYS A 198 -8.59 -3.07 -19.06
C LYS A 198 -9.27 -2.70 -17.74
N TRP A 199 -9.20 -1.43 -17.34
CA TRP A 199 -9.78 -0.94 -16.10
C TRP A 199 -11.17 -0.32 -16.30
N ALA A 200 -11.60 -0.12 -17.55
CA ALA A 200 -12.91 0.44 -17.79
C ALA A 200 -14.00 -0.56 -17.36
N GLY A 201 -14.90 -0.14 -16.48
CA GLY A 201 -16.13 -0.87 -16.18
C GLY A 201 -17.13 -0.81 -17.34
N PRO A 202 -18.20 -1.62 -17.31
CA PRO A 202 -19.22 -1.65 -18.37
C PRO A 202 -20.05 -0.36 -18.47
N GLY A 203 -19.96 0.54 -17.50
CA GLY A 203 -20.67 1.82 -17.48
C GLY A 203 -20.01 2.86 -16.58
N ILE A 204 -20.44 4.11 -16.74
CA ILE A 204 -19.93 5.29 -16.03
C ILE A 204 -21.00 5.90 -15.09
N PRO A 205 -20.61 6.60 -14.00
CA PRO A 205 -19.24 6.89 -13.58
C PRO A 205 -18.51 5.65 -13.04
N CYS A 206 -17.24 5.49 -13.39
CA CYS A 206 -16.40 4.41 -12.87
C CYS A 206 -15.08 4.99 -12.35
N LEU A 207 -14.79 4.72 -11.08
CA LEU A 207 -13.51 5.02 -10.43
C LEU A 207 -12.78 3.70 -10.14
N VAL A 208 -11.50 3.65 -10.50
CA VAL A 208 -10.61 2.51 -10.26
C VAL A 208 -9.34 3.00 -9.61
N VAL A 209 -8.88 2.29 -8.59
CA VAL A 209 -7.63 2.57 -7.87
C VAL A 209 -6.64 1.49 -8.24
N VAL A 210 -5.48 1.88 -8.77
CA VAL A 210 -4.43 0.97 -9.21
C VAL A 210 -3.08 1.37 -8.62
N ASN A 211 -2.16 0.41 -8.48
CA ASN A 211 -0.76 0.69 -8.18
C ASN A 211 0.04 1.08 -9.45
N ARG A 212 1.35 1.30 -9.31
CA ARG A 212 2.27 1.68 -10.40
C ARG A 212 2.45 0.57 -11.45
N GLU A 213 2.25 -0.67 -11.03
CA GLU A 213 2.31 -1.87 -11.86
C GLU A 213 1.02 -2.06 -12.68
N GLY A 214 -0.05 -1.37 -12.30
CA GLY A 214 -1.36 -1.42 -12.94
C GLY A 214 -2.30 -2.48 -12.37
N ASP A 215 -1.95 -3.04 -11.21
CA ASP A 215 -2.81 -3.94 -10.46
C ASP A 215 -3.92 -3.16 -9.78
N VAL A 216 -5.16 -3.66 -9.89
CA VAL A 216 -6.34 -3.02 -9.31
C VAL A 216 -6.42 -3.31 -7.81
N LEU A 217 -6.56 -2.28 -6.98
CA LEU A 217 -6.84 -2.40 -5.56
C LEU A 217 -8.35 -2.29 -5.29
N PHE A 218 -8.99 -1.27 -5.87
CA PHE A 218 -10.40 -0.97 -5.68
C PHE A 218 -11.04 -0.61 -7.01
N HIS A 219 -12.29 -1.00 -7.20
CA HIS A 219 -13.02 -0.79 -8.44
C HIS A 219 -14.48 -0.47 -8.13
N SER A 220 -15.12 0.33 -8.99
CA SER A 220 -16.56 0.61 -8.90
C SER A 220 -17.47 -0.59 -9.19
N TYR A 221 -16.86 -1.75 -9.46
CA TYR A 221 -17.53 -2.99 -9.80
C TYR A 221 -16.84 -4.14 -9.07
N SER A 222 -17.62 -5.15 -8.68
CA SER A 222 -17.13 -6.44 -8.21
C SER A 222 -17.78 -7.53 -9.05
N GLY A 223 -17.01 -8.10 -9.99
CA GLY A 223 -17.58 -8.88 -11.09
C GLY A 223 -18.59 -8.01 -11.86
N ASP A 224 -19.81 -8.54 -12.03
CA ASP A 224 -20.89 -7.83 -12.74
C ASP A 224 -21.68 -6.87 -11.83
N THR A 225 -21.38 -6.81 -10.53
CA THR A 225 -22.11 -5.95 -9.58
C THR A 225 -21.53 -4.55 -9.59
N TYR A 226 -22.35 -3.55 -9.91
CA TYR A 226 -21.98 -2.14 -9.78
C TYR A 226 -22.09 -1.66 -8.33
N LEU A 227 -20.94 -1.30 -7.74
CA LEU A 227 -20.82 -0.75 -6.39
C LEU A 227 -20.83 0.79 -6.39
N GLY A 228 -20.49 1.40 -7.54
CA GLY A 228 -20.39 2.84 -7.69
C GLY A 228 -19.00 3.41 -7.38
N PRO A 229 -18.68 4.61 -7.91
CA PRO A 229 -17.38 5.24 -7.71
C PRO A 229 -17.13 5.67 -6.27
N GLN A 230 -18.19 5.93 -5.49
CA GLN A 230 -18.07 6.24 -4.08
C GLN A 230 -17.48 5.07 -3.28
N ALA A 231 -17.86 3.82 -3.60
CA ALA A 231 -17.32 2.66 -2.91
C ALA A 231 -15.80 2.51 -3.11
N ALA A 232 -15.31 2.75 -4.34
CA ALA A 232 -13.88 2.74 -4.62
C ALA A 232 -13.13 3.89 -3.91
N LEU A 233 -13.73 5.08 -3.89
CA LEU A 233 -13.17 6.25 -3.19
C LEU A 233 -13.09 6.01 -1.68
N ASP A 234 -14.15 5.50 -1.07
CA ASP A 234 -14.20 5.22 0.37
C ASP A 234 -13.18 4.14 0.76
N ALA A 235 -13.08 3.07 -0.04
CA ALA A 235 -12.08 2.04 0.20
C ALA A 235 -10.65 2.58 0.11
N PHE A 236 -10.37 3.46 -0.85
CA PHE A 236 -9.07 4.15 -0.94
C PHE A 236 -8.83 5.05 0.28
N LYS A 237 -9.81 5.84 0.71
CA LYS A 237 -9.70 6.68 1.90
C LYS A 237 -9.45 5.86 3.16
N SER A 238 -10.09 4.70 3.29
CA SER A 238 -9.85 3.77 4.40
C SER A 238 -8.45 3.13 4.36
N LEU A 239 -7.83 3.01 3.19
CA LEU A 239 -6.46 2.54 3.06
C LEU A 239 -5.45 3.56 3.58
N LEU A 240 -5.65 4.85 3.32
CA LEU A 240 -4.64 5.89 3.56
C LEU A 240 -4.06 5.93 4.99
N PRO A 241 -4.86 5.88 6.07
CA PRO A 241 -4.33 5.85 7.43
C PRO A 241 -3.46 4.62 7.73
N LEU A 242 -3.69 3.52 7.01
CA LEU A 242 -2.97 2.25 7.23
C LEU A 242 -1.58 2.29 6.62
N LEU A 243 -1.38 3.18 5.65
CA LEU A 243 -0.11 3.32 4.98
C LEU A 243 0.94 4.02 5.84
N ASP A 244 0.55 4.61 6.98
CA ASP A 244 1.51 5.07 8.00
C ASP A 244 2.10 3.84 8.72
N PRO A 245 3.42 3.58 8.57
CA PRO A 245 4.07 2.46 9.23
C PRO A 245 4.04 2.56 10.76
N ASN A 246 3.83 3.76 11.32
CA ASN A 246 3.74 3.99 12.76
C ASN A 246 2.33 3.88 13.32
N SER A 247 1.31 3.80 12.46
CA SER A 247 -0.07 3.64 12.91
C SER A 247 -0.20 2.40 13.78
N ALA A 248 -1.04 2.48 14.82
CA ALA A 248 -1.21 1.39 15.76
C ALA A 248 -1.64 0.09 15.07
N MET A 249 -2.56 0.18 14.11
CA MET A 249 -3.03 -0.99 13.37
C MET A 249 -1.90 -1.62 12.54
N THR A 250 -1.10 -0.83 11.82
CA THR A 250 0.00 -1.36 11.02
C THR A 250 1.09 -1.99 11.88
N ARG A 251 1.52 -1.33 12.95
CA ARG A 251 2.52 -1.92 13.87
C ARG A 251 2.02 -3.23 14.46
N ARG A 252 0.78 -3.28 14.96
CA ARG A 252 0.18 -4.51 15.51
C ARG A 252 0.12 -5.65 14.49
N ALA A 253 -0.35 -5.38 13.28
CA ALA A 253 -0.49 -6.42 12.25
C ALA A 253 0.86 -7.07 11.90
N TRP A 254 1.95 -6.29 11.95
CA TRP A 254 3.30 -6.77 11.66
C TRP A 254 4.04 -7.38 12.84
N TYR A 255 3.46 -7.36 14.04
CA TYR A 255 4.12 -7.83 15.25
C TYR A 255 4.58 -9.29 15.16
N ARG A 256 3.76 -10.19 14.59
CA ARG A 256 4.12 -11.60 14.39
C ARG A 256 5.39 -11.77 13.56
N SER A 257 5.52 -10.99 12.48
CA SER A 257 6.73 -11.00 11.64
C SER A 257 7.93 -10.44 12.40
N ALA A 258 7.77 -9.31 13.09
CA ALA A 258 8.85 -8.70 13.85
C ALA A 258 9.35 -9.61 14.98
N ARG A 259 8.43 -10.29 15.68
CA ARG A 259 8.75 -11.30 16.68
C ARG A 259 9.47 -12.50 16.06
N HIS A 260 9.03 -12.97 14.90
CA HIS A 260 9.73 -14.05 14.19
C HIS A 260 11.18 -13.65 13.92
N ASP A 261 11.41 -12.49 13.27
CA ASP A 261 12.74 -11.99 12.93
C ASP A 261 13.62 -11.79 14.18
N TRP A 262 13.04 -11.24 15.25
CA TRP A 262 13.73 -11.10 16.54
C TRP A 262 14.23 -12.43 17.09
N LEU A 263 13.40 -13.47 17.06
CA LEU A 263 13.79 -14.79 17.51
C LEU A 263 14.84 -15.42 16.61
N GLN A 264 14.81 -15.16 15.29
CA GLN A 264 15.85 -15.61 14.35
C GLN A 264 17.22 -15.05 14.71
N VAL A 265 17.29 -13.74 14.97
CA VAL A 265 18.53 -13.02 15.28
C VAL A 265 19.14 -13.52 16.60
N HIS A 266 18.32 -13.95 17.56
CA HIS A 266 18.76 -14.35 18.91
C HIS A 266 18.71 -15.86 19.18
N ARG A 267 18.62 -16.70 18.14
CA ARG A 267 18.51 -18.18 18.26
C ARG A 267 19.56 -18.87 19.13
N GLY A 268 20.72 -18.25 19.35
CA GLY A 268 21.82 -18.82 20.13
C GLY A 268 22.26 -17.96 21.31
N GLY A 269 21.44 -17.00 21.73
CA GLY A 269 21.83 -16.03 22.73
C GLY A 269 20.73 -15.66 23.70
N ASP A 270 21.08 -14.73 24.57
CA ASP A 270 20.22 -14.16 25.58
C ASP A 270 20.01 -12.67 25.26
N VAL A 271 18.76 -12.21 25.31
CA VAL A 271 18.43 -10.79 25.16
C VAL A 271 17.21 -10.45 26.02
N ALA A 272 17.23 -9.26 26.63
CA ALA A 272 16.09 -8.74 27.37
C ALA A 272 14.94 -8.36 26.42
N PRO A 273 13.69 -8.21 26.91
CA PRO A 273 12.59 -7.75 26.08
C PRO A 273 12.87 -6.35 25.54
N SER A 274 12.38 -6.08 24.33
CA SER A 274 12.57 -4.78 23.65
C SER A 274 11.23 -4.19 23.25
N ALA A 275 11.03 -2.89 23.50
CA ALA A 275 9.78 -2.21 23.17
C ALA A 275 9.56 -2.20 21.64
N TYR A 276 8.39 -2.65 21.20
CA TYR A 276 8.01 -2.66 19.78
C TYR A 276 6.90 -1.67 19.47
N PHE A 277 5.83 -1.70 20.25
CA PHE A 277 4.70 -0.78 20.18
C PHE A 277 4.36 -0.29 21.59
N VAL A 278 4.64 0.97 21.87
CA VAL A 278 4.26 1.66 23.10
C VAL A 278 3.48 2.90 22.69
N SER A 279 2.33 3.13 23.32
CA SER A 279 1.45 4.26 23.02
C SER A 279 0.72 4.70 24.28
N LEU A 280 0.63 6.02 24.47
CA LEU A 280 -0.06 6.63 25.60
C LEU A 280 -1.17 7.51 25.06
N ASP A 281 -2.36 7.37 25.63
CA ASP A 281 -3.44 8.30 25.40
C ASP A 281 -3.19 9.56 26.22
N ARG A 282 -2.46 10.51 25.65
CA ARG A 282 -2.06 11.77 26.31
C ARG A 282 -3.22 12.55 26.92
N GLN A 283 -4.46 12.38 26.42
CA GLN A 283 -5.61 13.07 27.01
C GLN A 283 -5.91 12.57 28.44
N LYS A 284 -5.47 11.35 28.80
CA LYS A 284 -5.61 10.78 30.15
C LYS A 284 -4.51 11.21 31.11
N TYR A 285 -3.49 11.93 30.64
CA TYR A 285 -2.34 12.37 31.43
C TYR A 285 -2.19 13.89 31.34
N PRO A 286 -3.02 14.67 32.06
CA PRO A 286 -2.96 16.12 32.04
C PRO A 286 -1.75 16.63 32.83
N VAL A 287 -0.54 16.42 32.28
CA VAL A 287 0.69 16.97 32.83
C VAL A 287 0.92 18.38 32.30
N ALA A 288 1.18 19.34 33.19
CA ALA A 288 1.38 20.75 32.82
C ALA A 288 2.71 20.99 32.06
N ARG A 289 3.63 20.03 32.10
CA ARG A 289 4.95 20.05 31.43
C ARG A 289 5.29 18.65 30.95
N LYS A 290 6.16 18.54 29.95
CA LYS A 290 6.71 17.25 29.54
C LYS A 290 7.48 16.63 30.69
N VAL A 291 7.16 15.38 31.02
CA VAL A 291 7.84 14.61 32.06
C VAL A 291 8.37 13.32 31.44
N ASP A 292 9.67 13.09 31.63
CA ASP A 292 10.31 11.82 31.32
C ASP A 292 10.11 10.88 32.51
N LEU A 293 9.59 9.68 32.24
CA LEU A 293 9.12 8.76 33.26
C LEU A 293 9.67 7.38 33.04
N THR A 294 10.29 6.83 34.07
CA THR A 294 10.82 5.48 34.01
C THR A 294 9.75 4.50 34.48
N VAL A 295 9.44 3.52 33.63
CA VAL A 295 8.53 2.44 33.98
C VAL A 295 9.20 1.09 33.77
N THR A 296 8.91 0.18 34.68
CA THR A 296 9.29 -1.23 34.59
C THR A 296 8.11 -2.00 34.03
N VAL A 297 8.33 -2.75 32.96
CA VAL A 297 7.31 -3.52 32.24
C VAL A 297 7.66 -4.99 32.34
N GLU A 298 6.70 -5.80 32.78
CA GLU A 298 6.78 -7.25 32.75
C GLU A 298 6.09 -7.76 31.49
N VAL A 299 6.76 -8.66 30.78
CA VAL A 299 6.38 -9.12 29.45
C VAL A 299 6.36 -10.65 29.43
N ASP A 300 5.34 -11.26 28.84
CA ASP A 300 5.28 -12.71 28.64
C ASP A 300 6.16 -13.20 27.46
N ALA A 301 6.19 -14.51 27.20
CA ALA A 301 6.99 -15.09 26.10
C ALA A 301 6.42 -14.76 24.71
N GLU A 302 5.16 -14.32 24.65
CA GLU A 302 4.47 -13.85 23.47
C GLU A 302 4.72 -12.37 23.21
N GLY A 303 5.29 -11.65 24.18
CA GLY A 303 5.61 -10.22 24.12
C GLY A 303 4.46 -9.28 24.53
N HIS A 304 3.41 -9.80 25.17
CA HIS A 304 2.35 -8.99 25.76
C HIS A 304 2.76 -8.50 27.14
N VAL A 305 2.27 -7.31 27.51
CA VAL A 305 2.51 -6.75 28.82
C VAL A 305 1.63 -7.45 29.86
N VAL A 306 2.26 -8.04 30.87
CA VAL A 306 1.63 -8.66 32.03
C VAL A 306 1.42 -7.62 33.13
N ASP A 307 2.44 -6.80 33.39
CA ASP A 307 2.34 -5.70 34.33
C ASP A 307 3.19 -4.49 33.94
N VAL A 308 2.81 -3.33 34.44
CA VAL A 308 3.61 -2.11 34.39
C VAL A 308 3.63 -1.43 35.76
N VAL A 309 4.84 -1.13 36.22
CA VAL A 309 5.10 -0.51 37.51
C VAL A 309 5.90 0.77 37.26
N PRO A 310 5.36 1.94 37.62
CA PRO A 310 6.15 3.16 37.63
C PRO A 310 7.31 3.05 38.61
N SER A 311 8.49 3.51 38.20
CA SER A 311 9.65 3.56 39.09
C SER A 311 9.64 4.82 39.98
N ASP A 312 8.83 5.82 39.64
CA ASP A 312 8.69 7.09 40.36
C ASP A 312 7.36 7.17 41.13
N ASP A 313 7.40 7.59 42.40
CA ASP A 313 6.21 7.72 43.28
C ASP A 313 5.13 8.67 42.72
N GLY A 314 5.54 9.66 41.91
CA GLY A 314 4.66 10.65 41.29
C GLY A 314 3.69 10.09 40.23
N LEU A 315 3.91 8.85 39.77
CA LEU A 315 3.01 8.17 38.84
C LEU A 315 2.02 7.22 39.51
N SER A 316 2.09 7.06 40.83
CA SER A 316 1.17 6.19 41.57
C SER A 316 -0.30 6.55 41.29
N GLU A 317 -0.61 7.85 41.15
CA GLU A 317 -1.95 8.35 40.81
C GLU A 317 -2.40 7.97 39.39
N PHE A 318 -1.46 7.87 38.43
CA PHE A 318 -1.74 7.51 37.04
C PHE A 318 -1.59 6.01 36.76
N SER A 319 -1.22 5.21 37.76
CA SER A 319 -0.95 3.78 37.63
C SER A 319 -2.10 3.00 36.95
N SER A 320 -3.35 3.36 37.23
CA SER A 320 -4.53 2.73 36.64
C SER A 320 -4.70 3.05 35.15
N HIS A 321 -4.42 4.29 34.74
CA HIS A 321 -4.40 4.70 33.33
C HIS A 321 -3.25 4.06 32.58
N LEU A 322 -2.05 4.07 33.18
CA LEU A 322 -0.86 3.42 32.63
C LEU A 322 -1.07 1.93 32.40
N ARG A 323 -1.62 1.21 33.38
CA ARG A 323 -1.96 -0.22 33.22
C ARG A 323 -3.00 -0.45 32.14
N ARG A 324 -3.94 0.48 31.93
CA ARG A 324 -4.94 0.38 30.87
C ARG A 324 -4.32 0.55 29.49
N ASP A 325 -3.51 1.58 29.31
CA ASP A 325 -2.83 1.84 28.03
C ASP A 325 -1.77 0.76 27.74
N ALA A 326 -1.11 0.22 28.77
CA ALA A 326 -0.09 -0.81 28.62
C ALA A 326 -0.62 -2.18 28.16
N ARG A 327 -1.92 -2.48 28.36
CA ARG A 327 -2.56 -3.70 27.79
C ARG A 327 -2.42 -3.78 26.28
N ASP A 328 -2.31 -2.61 25.67
CA ASP A 328 -2.22 -2.43 24.25
C ASP A 328 -0.76 -2.37 23.77
N TRP A 329 0.23 -2.39 24.65
CA TRP A 329 1.63 -2.38 24.25
C TRP A 329 2.10 -3.76 23.78
N LEU A 330 3.10 -3.76 22.90
CA LEU A 330 3.75 -4.96 22.40
C LEU A 330 5.26 -4.81 22.54
N PHE A 331 5.89 -5.88 22.99
CA PHE A 331 7.33 -5.99 23.16
C PHE A 331 7.82 -7.18 22.36
N LEU A 332 9.00 -7.09 21.76
CA LEU A 332 9.73 -8.30 21.36
C LEU A 332 10.16 -9.01 22.65
N PRO A 333 9.85 -10.31 22.82
CA PRO A 333 10.01 -11.00 24.10
C PRO A 333 11.50 -11.14 24.47
N ALA A 334 11.77 -11.41 25.75
CA ALA A 334 13.10 -11.87 26.13
C ALA A 334 13.41 -13.19 25.43
N VAL A 335 14.69 -13.42 25.17
CA VAL A 335 15.19 -14.70 24.69
C VAL A 335 16.21 -15.21 25.70
N HIS A 336 16.11 -16.48 26.06
CA HIS A 336 17.11 -17.18 26.85
C HIS A 336 17.41 -18.53 26.22
N GLY A 337 18.68 -18.80 25.94
CA GLY A 337 19.10 -20.01 25.23
C GLY A 337 18.40 -20.20 23.89
N GLY A 338 18.09 -19.09 23.20
CA GLY A 338 17.37 -19.10 21.92
C GLY A 338 15.86 -19.32 22.01
N GLN A 339 15.29 -19.45 23.20
CA GLN A 339 13.85 -19.62 23.40
C GLN A 339 13.20 -18.34 23.94
N PRO A 340 12.00 -17.95 23.46
CA PRO A 340 11.26 -16.84 24.04
C PRO A 340 10.86 -17.18 25.48
N VAL A 341 11.12 -16.25 26.40
CA VAL A 341 10.77 -16.38 27.82
C VAL A 341 10.14 -15.09 28.32
N ALA A 342 9.43 -15.18 29.45
CA ALA A 342 8.99 -13.98 30.15
C ALA A 342 10.20 -13.17 30.63
N GLY A 343 10.05 -11.84 30.67
CA GLY A 343 11.14 -10.96 31.04
C GLY A 343 10.65 -9.60 31.50
N ARG A 344 11.61 -8.76 31.88
CA ARG A 344 11.36 -7.41 32.37
C ARG A 344 12.19 -6.42 31.57
N ALA A 345 11.56 -5.31 31.20
CA ALA A 345 12.21 -4.20 30.51
C ALA A 345 11.94 -2.90 31.25
N THR A 346 12.93 -2.02 31.29
CA THR A 346 12.76 -0.65 31.77
C THR A 346 12.74 0.27 30.57
N ILE A 347 11.70 1.09 30.46
CA ILE A 347 11.55 2.05 29.35
C ILE A 347 11.30 3.46 29.88
N LEU A 348 11.68 4.44 29.07
CA LEU A 348 11.39 5.84 29.30
C LEU A 348 10.15 6.25 28.51
N LEU A 349 9.16 6.81 29.20
CA LEU A 349 7.96 7.39 28.60
C LEU A 349 8.05 8.90 28.65
N GLN A 350 7.57 9.57 27.60
CA GLN A 350 7.46 11.03 27.56
C GLN A 350 5.99 11.45 27.56
N LEU A 351 5.50 11.91 28.71
CA LEU A 351 4.14 12.43 28.84
C LEU A 351 4.04 13.84 28.26
#